data_AF-A0A3D1QC85-F1
#
_entry.id   AF-A0A3D1QC85-F1
#
_cell.length_a   1.000
_cell.length_b   1.000
_cell.length_c   1.000
_cell.angle_alpha   90.00
_cell.angle_beta   90.00
_cell.angle_gamma   90.00
#
_symmetry.space_group_name_H-M   'P 1'
#
loop_
_entity.id
_entity.type
_entity.pdbx_description
1 polymer ?
#
loop_
_entity_poly.entity_id
_entity_poly.type
_entity_poly.pdbx_seq_one_letter_code
_entity_poly.pdbx_strand_id
1 'polypeptide(L)' 'MELVNKRVLVVGLGKSGQAAASALVRHGALVQVCDAKAVEHFDSDMIAGLEKQGVKIRAGEYPQIDPDHY' A
#
# COMPACT_ATOMS: atom_id res chain seq x y z
N MET A 1 3.89 18.37 -5.25
CA MET A 1 2.68 17.56 -5.52
C MET A 1 1.82 17.61 -4.28
N GLU A 2 0.56 18.01 -4.38
CA GLU A 2 -0.36 18.04 -3.24
C GLU A 2 -0.91 16.64 -2.96
N LEU A 3 -0.31 15.96 -1.99
CA LEU A 3 -0.64 14.58 -1.59
C LEU A 3 -1.52 14.48 -0.35
N VAL A 4 -1.66 15.57 0.40
CA VAL A 4 -2.44 15.60 1.64
C VAL A 4 -3.88 15.18 1.36
N ASN A 5 -4.37 14.21 2.15
CA ASN A 5 -5.70 13.60 2.06
C ASN A 5 -6.03 12.93 0.71
N LYS A 6 -5.05 12.73 -0.18
CA LYS A 6 -5.27 11.96 -1.42
C LYS A 6 -5.25 10.47 -1.10
N ARG A 7 -6.22 9.75 -1.65
CA ARG A 7 -6.24 8.28 -1.63
C ARG A 7 -5.27 7.77 -2.68
N VAL A 8 -4.28 6.99 -2.27
CA VAL A 8 -3.25 6.45 -3.16
C VAL A 8 -3.16 4.94 -2.99
N LEU A 9 -3.24 4.21 -4.10
CA LEU A 9 -2.95 2.79 -4.16
C LEU A 9 -1.51 2.60 -4.64
N VAL A 10 -0.71 1.88 -3.86
CA VAL A 10 0.61 1.41 -4.26
C VAL A 10 0.48 -0.05 -4.68
N VAL A 11 0.90 -0.38 -5.90
CA VAL A 11 0.86 -1.74 -6.41
C VAL A 11 2.24 -2.37 -6.28
N GLY A 12 2.32 -3.45 -5.49
CA GLY A 12 3.54 -4.17 -5.12
C GLY A 12 4.04 -3.79 -3.72
N LEU A 13 4.44 -4.81 -2.95
CA LEU A 13 4.99 -4.71 -1.59
C LEU A 13 6.46 -5.15 -1.53
N GLY A 14 7.15 -5.11 -2.67
CA GLY A 14 8.62 -5.22 -2.72
C GLY A 14 9.31 -4.00 -2.09
N LYS A 15 10.64 -3.94 -2.17
CA LYS A 15 11.45 -2.89 -1.52
C LYS A 15 11.01 -1.46 -1.90
N SER A 16 10.76 -1.21 -3.19
CA SER A 16 10.31 0.10 -3.67
C SER A 16 8.88 0.41 -3.27
N GLY A 17 7.99 -0.58 -3.26
CA GLY A 17 6.60 -0.42 -2.81
C GLY A 17 6.51 -0.01 -1.34
N GLN A 18 7.31 -0.66 -0.48
CA GLN A 18 7.43 -0.29 0.93
C GLN A 18 7.92 1.14 1.11
N ALA A 19 9.03 1.50 0.43
CA ALA A 19 9.59 2.85 0.51
C ALA A 19 8.61 3.92 -0.01
N ALA A 20 7.91 3.64 -1.11
CA ALA A 20 6.89 4.54 -1.66
C ALA A 20 5.72 4.72 -0.69
N ALA A 21 5.21 3.65 -0.09
CA ALA A 21 4.11 3.71 0.86
C ALA A 21 4.47 4.58 2.08
N SER A 22 5.63 4.34 2.69
CA SER A 22 6.11 5.17 3.80
C SER A 22 6.30 6.63 3.41
N ALA A 23 6.85 6.91 2.22
CA ALA A 23 7.04 8.28 1.74
C ALA A 23 5.71 9.00 1.51
N LEU A 24 4.73 8.34 0.88
CA LEU A 24 3.42 8.89 0.60
C LEU A 24 2.64 9.22 1.88
N VAL A 25 2.67 8.32 2.87
CA VAL A 25 2.08 8.57 4.19
C VAL A 25 2.70 9.79 4.87
N ARG A 26 4.04 9.93 4.82
CA ARG A 26 4.73 11.10 5.38
C ARG A 26 4.33 12.41 4.71
N HIS A 27 3.84 12.38 3.47
CA HIS A 27 3.30 13.53 2.76
C HIS A 27 1.78 13.72 2.97
N GLY A 28 1.18 13.00 3.93
CA GLY A 28 -0.23 13.14 4.30
C GLY A 28 -1.21 12.40 3.41
N ALA A 29 -0.75 11.49 2.54
CA ALA A 29 -1.64 10.66 1.73
C ALA A 29 -2.31 9.56 2.57
N LEU A 30 -3.51 9.16 2.15
CA LEU A 30 -4.22 7.98 2.66
C LEU A 30 -3.81 6.78 1.79
N VAL A 31 -2.85 6.00 2.28
CA VAL A 31 -2.18 4.97 1.47
C VAL A 31 -2.77 3.59 1.71
N GLN A 32 -3.01 2.88 0.61
CA GLN A 32 -3.24 1.45 0.61
C GLN A 32 -2.21 0.77 -0.30
N VAL A 33 -1.70 -0.40 0.09
CA VAL A 33 -0.80 -1.22 -0.73
C VAL A 33 -1.50 -2.52 -1.09
N CYS A 34 -1.29 -3.01 -2.31
CA CYS A 34 -1.67 -4.37 -2.69
C CYS A 34 -0.52 -5.18 -3.29
N ASP A 35 -0.55 -6.49 -3.12
CA ASP A 35 0.41 -7.43 -3.73
C ASP A 35 -0.28 -8.77 -3.99
N ALA A 36 0.13 -9.47 -5.04
CA ALA A 36 -0.39 -10.81 -5.35
C ALA A 36 0.07 -11.87 -4.34
N LYS A 37 1.22 -11.68 -3.68
CA LYS A 37 1.67 -12.56 -2.61
C LYS A 37 0.80 -12.34 -1.38
N ALA A 38 0.46 -13.43 -0.69
CA ALA A 38 -0.24 -13.37 0.58
C ALA A 38 0.67 -12.78 1.69
N VAL A 39 0.08 -12.17 2.72
CA VAL A 39 0.81 -11.39 3.72
C VAL A 39 1.87 -12.21 4.47
N GLU A 40 1.65 -13.51 4.59
CA GLU A 40 2.52 -14.48 5.27
C GLU A 40 3.85 -14.70 4.55
N HIS A 41 3.95 -14.27 3.28
CA HIS A 41 5.19 -14.32 2.51
C HIS A 41 6.10 -13.11 2.75
N PHE A 42 5.68 -12.18 3.62
CA PHE A 42 6.42 -10.99 3.97
C PHE A 42 6.89 -11.04 5.42
N ASP A 43 7.95 -10.30 5.71
CA ASP A 43 8.44 -10.13 7.07
C ASP A 43 7.39 -9.45 7.97
N SER A 44 7.07 -10.07 9.10
CA SER A 44 5.98 -9.62 9.98
C SER A 44 6.25 -8.26 10.62
N ASP A 45 7.52 -7.96 10.93
CA ASP A 45 7.91 -6.69 11.55
C ASP A 45 7.81 -5.55 10.54
N MET A 46 8.15 -5.81 9.27
CA MET A 46 7.95 -4.88 8.16
C MET A 46 6.46 -4.57 7.95
N ILE A 47 5.60 -5.59 7.95
CA ILE A 47 4.14 -5.42 7.85
C ILE A 47 3.61 -4.57 8.99
N ALA A 48 3.92 -4.94 10.23
CA ALA A 48 3.50 -4.20 11.42
C ALA A 48 4.03 -2.75 11.43
N GLY A 49 5.24 -2.53 10.89
CA GLY A 49 5.82 -1.21 10.75
C GLY A 49 5.05 -0.32 9.79
N LEU A 50 4.62 -0.84 8.64
CA LEU A 50 3.80 -0.11 7.68
C LEU A 50 2.40 0.21 8.22
N GLU A 51 1.76 -0.76 8.90
CA GLU A 51 0.45 -0.54 9.53
C GLU A 51 0.51 0.53 10.62
N LYS A 52 1.55 0.53 11.45
CA LYS A 52 1.80 1.59 12.45
C LYS A 52 1.99 2.97 11.84
N GLN A 53 2.49 3.06 10.61
CA GLN A 53 2.57 4.31 9.87
C GLN A 53 1.20 4.77 9.33
N GLY A 54 0.20 3.89 9.31
CA GLY A 54 -1.14 4.18 8.76
C GLY A 54 -1.34 3.68 7.34
N VAL A 55 -0.45 2.81 6.84
CA VAL A 55 -0.63 2.13 5.55
C VAL A 55 -1.62 0.99 5.71
N LYS A 56 -2.64 0.93 4.84
CA LYS A 56 -3.54 -0.23 4.75
C LYS A 56 -2.96 -1.28 3.80
N ILE A 57 -3.02 -2.55 4.16
CA ILE A 57 -2.44 -3.63 3.35
C ILE A 57 -3.55 -4.58 2.86
N ARG A 58 -3.56 -4.88 1.57
CA ARG A 58 -4.40 -5.90 0.91
C ARG A 58 -3.50 -6.84 0.12
N ALA A 59 -3.11 -7.95 0.72
CA ALA A 59 -2.20 -8.93 0.13
C ALA A 59 -2.95 -10.22 -0.23
N GLY A 60 -2.41 -10.98 -1.17
CA GLY A 60 -2.95 -12.27 -1.62
C GLY A 60 -3.72 -12.23 -2.93
N GLU A 61 -4.12 -11.04 -3.39
CA GLU A 61 -4.77 -10.82 -4.67
C GLU A 61 -4.63 -9.35 -5.09
N TYR A 62 -4.70 -9.10 -6.40
CA TYR A 62 -4.90 -7.75 -6.90
C TYR A 62 -6.40 -7.43 -6.93
N PRO A 63 -6.77 -6.16 -6.65
CA PRO A 63 -8.16 -5.75 -6.76
C PRO A 63 -8.68 -6.00 -8.18
N GLN A 64 -9.86 -6.59 -8.28
CA GLN A 64 -10.55 -6.72 -9.56
C GLN A 64 -10.90 -5.33 -10.07
N ILE A 65 -10.63 -5.09 -11.34
CA ILE A 65 -10.88 -3.81 -11.98
C ILE A 65 -12.06 -3.99 -12.93
N ASP A 66 -13.12 -3.23 -12.71
CA ASP A 66 -14.25 -3.16 -13.62
C ASP A 66 -14.03 -2.02 -14.63
N PRO A 67 -13.84 -2.32 -15.92
CA PRO A 67 -13.56 -1.31 -16.93
C PRO A 67 -14.67 -0.27 -17.11
N ASP A 68 -15.90 -0.62 -16.72
CA ASP A 68 -17.10 0.19 -16.95
C ASP A 68 -17.42 1.13 -15.77
N HIS A 69 -16.67 1.05 -14.65
CA HIS A 69 -16.97 1.76 -13.40
C HIS A 69 -15.75 2.46 -12.75
N TYR A 70 -14.99 3.25 -13.53
CA TYR A 70 -13.87 4.08 -13.02
C TYR A 70 -14.28 5.48 -12.54
#